data_AF-A0A3C1EPJ7-F1
#
_entry.id   AF-A0A3C1EPJ7-F1
#
_cell.length_a   1.000
_cell.length_b   1.000
_cell.length_c   1.000
_cell.angle_alpha   90.00
_cell.angle_beta   90.00
_cell.angle_gamma   90.00
#
_symmetry.space_group_name_H-M   'P 1'
#
loop_
_entity.id
_entity.type
_entity.pdbx_description
1 polymer ?
#
loop_
_entity_poly.entity_id
_entity_poly.type
_entity_poly.pdbx_seq_one_letter_code
_entity_poly.pdbx_strand_id
1 'polypeptide(L)'
;MIVSASLACAWLLGVALEAAVPMQSHKAPAESLAQEPAVVGDERRETLAEMWQRGILAVDMNQWSPADMGLLRRMRRAEAAGAFGLLRQRFHTLKGFAVQEPLSGKRPARVRLTRAGFDKYLLVKSQDALRYFESKGVDVKWAYGLTDMQGRALFDKGRGLLTEAGEELYGRASQNLPTFWKTRAGEVMGNRRPP
;
A
#
# COMPACT_ATOMS: atom_id res chain seq x y z
N MET A 1 -12.48 7.27 -54.84
CA MET A 1 -11.90 8.09 -55.93
C MET A 1 -11.08 9.17 -55.23
N ILE A 2 -9.75 9.18 -55.21
CA ILE A 2 -8.72 9.33 -56.27
C ILE A 2 -7.41 8.90 -55.59
N VAL A 3 -6.79 7.76 -55.94
CA VAL A 3 -5.60 7.60 -56.81
C VAL A 3 -4.59 8.75 -56.72
N SER A 4 -3.38 8.51 -56.18
CA SER A 4 -2.16 8.78 -56.96
C SER A 4 -0.89 8.37 -56.24
N ALA A 5 -0.10 7.61 -56.99
CA ALA A 5 1.23 7.14 -56.70
C ALA A 5 2.28 8.01 -57.43
N SER A 6 3.54 7.69 -57.14
CA SER A 6 4.73 7.87 -57.98
C SER A 6 5.50 9.19 -57.88
N LEU A 7 6.79 9.05 -57.55
CA LEU A 7 7.99 9.46 -58.33
C LEU A 7 9.20 9.26 -57.38
N ALA A 8 10.00 8.20 -57.48
CA ALA A 8 10.99 7.88 -58.51
C ALA A 8 11.97 9.04 -58.82
N CYS A 9 13.22 8.91 -58.35
CA CYS A 9 14.46 9.22 -59.07
C CYS A 9 15.66 8.86 -58.16
N ALA A 10 16.49 7.84 -58.42
CA ALA A 10 17.37 7.59 -59.58
C ALA A 10 18.73 8.32 -59.48
N TRP A 11 19.75 7.53 -59.08
CA TRP A 11 21.17 7.57 -59.47
C TRP A 11 22.10 8.70 -58.98
N LEU A 12 23.23 8.34 -58.37
CA LEU A 12 24.56 8.44 -59.02
C LEU A 12 25.68 7.73 -58.24
N LEU A 13 26.52 7.04 -59.01
CA LEU A 13 27.75 6.31 -58.63
C LEU A 13 28.86 7.24 -58.12
N GLY A 14 29.75 6.69 -57.29
CA GLY A 14 31.02 7.32 -56.91
C GLY A 14 32.01 6.40 -56.20
N VAL A 15 32.69 5.57 -56.99
CA VAL A 15 34.05 4.99 -56.89
C VAL A 15 34.83 4.99 -55.55
N ALA A 16 35.18 3.76 -55.15
CA ALA A 16 36.38 3.20 -54.51
C ALA A 16 37.39 4.09 -53.73
N LEU A 17 37.72 3.64 -52.51
CA LEU A 17 39.11 3.60 -52.03
C LEU A 17 39.30 2.44 -51.03
N GLU A 18 40.28 1.58 -51.32
CA GLU A 18 40.78 0.53 -50.44
C GLU A 18 41.40 1.09 -49.16
N ALA A 19 41.04 0.50 -48.02
CA ALA A 19 41.89 0.46 -46.85
C ALA A 19 41.74 -0.91 -46.19
N ALA A 20 42.80 -1.70 -46.31
CA ALA A 20 43.00 -2.95 -45.61
C ALA A 20 42.87 -2.75 -44.09
N VAL A 21 42.03 -3.57 -43.45
CA VAL A 21 41.99 -3.71 -41.99
C VAL A 21 42.05 -5.21 -41.67
N PRO A 22 42.97 -5.63 -40.79
CA PRO A 22 43.36 -7.03 -40.62
C PRO A 22 42.26 -7.92 -40.03
N MET A 23 42.34 -9.20 -40.39
CA MET A 23 41.63 -10.31 -39.74
C MET A 23 41.79 -10.22 -38.22
N GLN A 24 40.71 -9.87 -37.52
CA GLN A 24 40.50 -10.28 -36.14
C GLN A 24 39.32 -11.25 -36.12
N SER A 25 39.68 -12.52 -35.93
CA SER A 25 38.78 -13.62 -35.60
C SER A 25 38.08 -13.33 -34.28
N HIS A 26 37.01 -12.52 -34.31
CA HIS A 26 36.04 -12.45 -33.25
C HIS A 26 35.05 -13.61 -33.42
N LYS A 27 35.47 -14.76 -32.88
CA LYS A 27 34.58 -15.80 -32.37
C LYS A 27 33.47 -15.08 -31.60
N ALA A 28 32.24 -15.15 -32.08
CA ALA A 28 31.09 -14.71 -31.30
C ALA A 28 30.94 -15.64 -30.10
N PRO A 29 30.85 -15.10 -28.87
CA PRO A 29 29.90 -15.60 -27.91
C PRO A 29 28.71 -14.63 -27.97
N ALA A 30 27.59 -15.16 -28.44
CA ALA A 30 26.30 -14.64 -28.06
C ALA A 30 26.17 -14.70 -26.53
N GLU A 31 26.61 -13.66 -25.84
CA GLU A 31 26.33 -13.42 -24.43
C GLU A 31 25.66 -12.06 -24.28
N SER A 32 24.52 -11.93 -24.95
CA SER A 32 23.41 -11.11 -24.47
C SER A 32 22.44 -12.04 -23.75
N LEU A 33 22.90 -12.70 -22.68
CA LEU A 33 21.99 -13.32 -21.74
C LEU A 33 21.43 -12.18 -20.90
N ALA A 34 20.24 -11.73 -21.30
CA ALA A 34 19.31 -11.00 -20.47
C ALA A 34 19.19 -11.69 -19.10
N GLN A 35 19.96 -11.21 -18.13
CA GLN A 35 19.73 -11.50 -16.72
C GLN A 35 18.57 -10.64 -16.27
N GLU A 36 17.35 -11.16 -16.40
CA GLU A 36 16.19 -10.79 -15.57
C GLU A 36 15.02 -11.71 -15.91
N PRO A 37 14.80 -12.77 -15.10
CA PRO A 37 13.45 -12.90 -14.49
C PRO A 37 13.41 -13.49 -13.06
N ALA A 38 14.54 -13.65 -12.37
CA ALA A 38 14.55 -14.33 -11.05
C ALA A 38 13.94 -13.47 -9.91
N VAL A 39 14.09 -12.15 -9.94
CA VAL A 39 13.72 -11.24 -8.83
C VAL A 39 12.20 -11.21 -8.59
N VAL A 40 11.39 -11.20 -9.66
CA VAL A 40 9.92 -11.12 -9.57
C VAL A 40 9.32 -12.38 -8.90
N GLY A 41 9.94 -13.54 -9.11
CA GLY A 41 9.51 -14.80 -8.52
C GLY A 41 9.73 -14.87 -7.00
N ASP A 42 10.77 -14.21 -6.50
CA ASP A 42 11.11 -14.20 -5.07
C ASP A 42 10.20 -13.25 -4.29
N GLU A 43 9.96 -12.05 -4.79
CA GLU A 43 9.06 -11.08 -4.15
C GLU A 43 7.62 -11.59 -4.04
N ARG A 44 7.14 -12.27 -5.09
CA ARG A 44 5.81 -12.89 -5.09
C ARG A 44 5.70 -13.98 -4.02
N ARG A 45 6.72 -14.83 -3.90
CA ARG A 45 6.77 -15.90 -2.89
C ARG A 45 6.81 -15.34 -1.47
N GLU A 46 7.63 -14.31 -1.25
CA GLU A 46 7.71 -13.62 0.05
C GLU A 46 6.37 -12.97 0.43
N THR A 47 5.67 -12.38 -0.54
CA THR A 47 4.36 -11.76 -0.32
C THR A 47 3.30 -12.80 0.03
N LEU A 48 3.25 -13.95 -0.65
CA LEU A 48 2.34 -15.06 -0.30
C LEU A 48 2.62 -15.58 1.11
N ALA A 49 3.89 -15.84 1.43
CA ALA A 49 4.29 -16.31 2.76
C ALA A 49 3.85 -15.34 3.86
N GLU A 50 4.03 -14.04 3.64
CA GLU A 50 3.55 -13.01 4.55
C GLU A 50 2.03 -13.03 4.71
N MET A 51 1.29 -13.11 3.62
CA MET A 51 -0.17 -13.12 3.65
C MET A 51 -0.73 -14.34 4.40
N TRP A 52 -0.15 -15.53 4.20
CA TRP A 52 -0.53 -16.73 4.94
C TRP A 52 -0.20 -16.61 6.43
N GLN A 53 1.01 -16.19 6.78
CA GLN A 53 1.42 -16.00 8.18
C GLN A 53 0.50 -15.03 8.93
N ARG A 54 0.03 -13.98 8.24
CA ARG A 54 -0.88 -12.98 8.81
C ARG A 54 -2.34 -13.45 8.87
N GLY A 55 -2.68 -14.58 8.24
CA GLY A 55 -4.06 -15.04 8.08
C GLY A 55 -4.90 -14.14 7.18
N ILE A 56 -4.28 -13.53 6.17
CA ILE A 56 -4.97 -12.75 5.12
C ILE A 56 -5.58 -13.70 4.09
N LEU A 57 -4.77 -14.67 3.63
CA LEU A 57 -5.18 -15.71 2.70
C LEU A 57 -5.42 -17.03 3.44
N ALA A 58 -6.32 -17.85 2.91
CA ALA A 58 -6.44 -19.24 3.34
C ALA A 58 -5.22 -20.06 2.87
N VAL A 59 -4.95 -21.18 3.54
CA VAL A 59 -3.73 -21.99 3.39
C VAL A 59 -3.59 -22.59 1.97
N ASP A 60 -4.70 -22.77 1.28
CA ASP A 60 -4.82 -23.33 -0.07
C ASP A 60 -4.77 -22.28 -1.19
N MET A 61 -4.79 -20.99 -0.85
CA MET A 61 -4.83 -19.91 -1.84
C MET A 61 -3.43 -19.46 -2.27
N ASN A 62 -3.12 -19.56 -3.56
CA ASN A 62 -1.85 -19.15 -4.17
C ASN A 62 -1.92 -17.84 -4.98
N GLN A 63 -3.04 -17.12 -4.84
CA GLN A 63 -3.34 -15.86 -5.52
C GLN A 63 -4.00 -14.92 -4.51
N TRP A 64 -3.83 -13.61 -4.71
CA TRP A 64 -4.46 -12.59 -3.88
C TRP A 64 -5.31 -11.67 -4.74
N SER A 65 -6.37 -11.13 -4.16
CA SER A 65 -7.16 -10.07 -4.77
C SER A 65 -6.51 -8.69 -4.54
N PRO A 66 -6.93 -7.65 -5.27
CA PRO A 66 -6.54 -6.27 -4.96
C PRO A 66 -6.92 -5.84 -3.54
N ALA A 67 -8.03 -6.38 -2.99
CA ALA A 67 -8.47 -6.11 -1.63
C ALA A 67 -7.52 -6.70 -0.58
N ASP A 68 -7.00 -7.91 -0.81
CA ASP A 68 -6.02 -8.57 0.07
C ASP A 68 -4.70 -7.79 0.12
N MET A 69 -4.24 -7.29 -1.03
CA MET A 69 -3.08 -6.40 -1.09
C MET A 69 -3.36 -5.06 -0.39
N GLY A 70 -4.56 -4.51 -0.53
CA GLY A 70 -4.98 -3.30 0.18
C GLY A 70 -4.94 -3.49 1.70
N LEU A 71 -5.45 -4.62 2.18
CA LEU A 71 -5.37 -5.01 3.58
C LEU A 71 -3.91 -5.17 4.04
N LEU A 72 -3.08 -5.89 3.29
CA LEU A 72 -1.67 -6.09 3.64
C LEU A 72 -0.95 -4.74 3.83
N ARG A 73 -1.18 -3.78 2.92
CA ARG A 73 -0.62 -2.42 3.04
C ARG A 73 -1.14 -1.69 4.27
N ARG A 74 -2.42 -1.84 4.62
CA ARG A 74 -3.00 -1.23 5.83
C ARG A 74 -2.41 -1.84 7.11
N MET A 75 -2.22 -3.16 7.15
CA MET A 75 -1.60 -3.85 8.27
C MET A 75 -0.16 -3.39 8.49
N ARG A 76 0.66 -3.32 7.42
CA ARG A 76 2.02 -2.78 7.49
C ARG A 76 2.07 -1.33 7.98
N ARG A 77 1.14 -0.48 7.52
CA ARG A 77 1.00 0.91 8.01
C ARG A 77 0.63 0.95 9.49
N ALA A 78 -0.29 0.10 9.94
CA ALA A 78 -0.69 0.02 11.34
C ALA A 78 0.49 -0.40 12.24
N GLU A 79 1.31 -1.35 11.80
CA GLU A 79 2.55 -1.75 12.49
C GLU A 79 3.50 -0.57 12.67
N ALA A 80 3.79 0.16 11.59
CA ALA A 80 4.63 1.35 11.62
C ALA A 80 4.05 2.46 12.52
N ALA A 81 2.72 2.54 12.61
CA ALA A 81 2.00 3.48 13.47
C ALA A 81 1.86 3.00 14.94
N GLY A 82 2.58 1.95 15.36
CA GLY A 82 2.63 1.51 16.75
C GLY A 82 1.48 0.61 17.18
N ALA A 83 0.85 -0.14 16.26
CA ALA A 83 -0.27 -1.05 16.58
C ALA A 83 0.04 -2.02 17.73
N PHE A 84 1.25 -2.57 17.79
CA PHE A 84 1.65 -3.48 18.87
C PHE A 84 1.67 -2.80 20.24
N GLY A 85 2.09 -1.54 20.30
CA GLY A 85 2.08 -0.74 21.53
C GLY A 85 0.65 -0.53 22.02
N LEU A 86 -0.24 -0.09 21.12
CA LEU A 86 -1.65 0.14 21.43
C LEU A 86 -2.34 -1.15 21.91
N LEU A 87 -2.13 -2.26 21.21
CA LEU A 87 -2.71 -3.55 21.58
C LEU A 87 -2.18 -4.05 22.93
N ARG A 88 -0.87 -3.93 23.17
CA ARG A 88 -0.28 -4.31 24.46
C ARG A 88 -0.77 -3.42 25.60
N GLN A 89 -0.93 -2.11 25.38
CA GLN A 89 -1.47 -1.20 26.39
C GLN A 89 -2.93 -1.53 26.72
N ARG A 90 -3.74 -1.89 25.72
CA ARG A 90 -5.17 -2.11 25.89
C ARG A 90 -5.53 -3.51 26.41
N PHE A 91 -4.78 -4.53 26.01
CA PHE A 91 -5.09 -5.93 26.30
C PHE A 91 -4.01 -6.65 27.13
N HIS A 92 -2.90 -5.99 27.44
CA HIS A 92 -1.74 -6.55 28.18
C HIS A 92 -1.07 -7.76 27.53
N THR A 93 -1.46 -8.14 26.31
CA THR A 93 -0.91 -9.28 25.57
C THR A 93 -0.95 -9.04 24.07
N LEU A 94 -0.08 -9.75 23.34
CA LEU A 94 -0.10 -9.83 21.88
C LEU A 94 -0.48 -11.24 21.37
N LYS A 95 -0.77 -12.17 22.28
CA LYS A 95 -1.12 -13.56 21.91
C LYS A 95 -2.37 -13.56 21.01
N GLY A 96 -2.26 -14.15 19.83
CA GLY A 96 -3.33 -14.19 18.82
C GLY A 96 -3.46 -12.91 17.98
N PHE A 97 -2.84 -11.80 18.38
CA PHE A 97 -2.85 -10.53 17.63
C PHE A 97 -1.58 -10.31 16.81
N ALA A 98 -0.49 -10.97 17.17
CA ALA A 98 0.75 -10.95 16.43
C ALA A 98 1.33 -12.36 16.27
N VAL A 99 2.07 -12.57 15.19
CA VAL A 99 2.90 -13.75 14.96
C VAL A 99 4.36 -13.33 14.94
N GLN A 100 5.23 -14.20 15.42
CA GLN A 100 6.66 -14.04 15.24
C GLN A 100 7.09 -14.86 14.04
N GLU A 101 7.67 -14.20 13.05
CA GLU A 101 8.33 -14.88 11.94
C GLU A 101 9.58 -15.58 12.51
N PRO A 102 9.72 -16.90 12.31
CA PRO A 102 10.90 -17.62 12.76
C PRO A 102 12.14 -17.05 12.08
N LEU A 103 13.26 -17.04 12.79
CA LEU A 103 14.54 -16.62 12.24
C LEU A 103 14.87 -17.53 11.05
N SER A 104 14.96 -16.97 9.85
CA SER A 104 15.33 -17.71 8.64
C SER A 104 16.56 -17.08 8.01
N GLY A 105 17.68 -17.81 8.09
CA GLY A 105 18.98 -17.36 7.59
C GLY A 105 19.48 -16.08 8.26
N LYS A 106 19.83 -15.06 7.45
CA LYS A 106 20.40 -13.78 7.90
C LYS A 106 19.36 -12.71 8.29
N ARG A 107 18.06 -13.00 8.20
CA ARG A 107 17.02 -12.00 8.49
C ARG A 107 16.64 -12.03 9.98
N PRO A 108 16.54 -10.88 10.65
CA PRO A 108 16.09 -10.83 12.04
C PRO A 108 14.64 -11.29 12.13
N ALA A 109 14.29 -11.95 13.24
CA ALA A 109 12.91 -12.33 13.53
C ALA A 109 12.02 -11.07 13.54
N ARG A 110 10.91 -11.10 12.80
CA ARG A 110 9.97 -9.98 12.71
C ARG A 110 8.67 -10.34 13.40
N VAL A 111 8.16 -9.43 14.21
CA VAL A 111 6.80 -9.53 14.75
C VAL A 111 5.85 -8.90 13.75
N ARG A 112 4.83 -9.65 13.33
CA ARG A 112 3.85 -9.25 12.33
C ARG A 112 2.44 -9.32 12.92
N LEU A 113 1.63 -8.32 12.64
CA LEU A 113 0.23 -8.23 13.02
C LEU A 113 -0.58 -9.29 12.26
N THR A 114 -1.44 -10.03 12.97
CA THR A 114 -2.41 -10.95 12.36
C THR A 114 -3.63 -10.18 11.85
N ARG A 115 -4.44 -10.80 11.00
CA ARG A 115 -5.76 -10.27 10.62
C ARG A 115 -6.60 -9.94 11.86
N ALA A 116 -6.68 -10.88 12.80
CA ALA A 116 -7.41 -10.69 14.07
C ALA A 116 -6.84 -9.53 14.90
N GLY A 117 -5.51 -9.41 14.96
CA GLY A 117 -4.84 -8.29 15.62
C GLY A 117 -5.13 -6.95 14.96
N PHE A 118 -5.17 -6.91 13.62
CA PHE A 118 -5.54 -5.71 12.86
C PHE A 118 -6.99 -5.30 13.09
N ASP A 119 -7.93 -6.25 13.07
CA ASP A 119 -9.33 -5.97 13.36
C ASP A 119 -9.52 -5.43 14.80
N LYS A 120 -8.77 -5.97 15.79
CA LYS A 120 -8.77 -5.43 17.16
C LYS A 120 -8.09 -4.07 17.28
N TYR A 121 -6.98 -3.86 16.57
CA TYR A 121 -6.32 -2.55 16.50
C TYR A 121 -7.27 -1.50 15.95
N LEU A 122 -7.94 -1.79 14.82
CA LEU A 122 -8.91 -0.89 14.22
C LEU A 122 -10.07 -0.59 15.16
N LEU A 123 -10.58 -1.60 15.87
CA LEU A 123 -11.65 -1.40 16.85
C LEU A 123 -11.24 -0.38 17.93
N VAL A 124 -10.08 -0.58 18.56
CA VAL A 124 -9.58 0.33 19.61
C VAL A 124 -9.38 1.73 19.03
N LYS A 125 -8.69 1.84 17.89
CA LYS A 125 -8.45 3.11 17.23
C LYS A 125 -9.74 3.85 16.84
N SER A 126 -10.77 3.10 16.45
CA SER A 126 -12.09 3.67 16.12
C SER A 126 -12.79 4.23 17.35
N GLN A 127 -12.70 3.53 18.50
CA GLN A 127 -13.23 4.03 19.77
C GLN A 127 -12.52 5.31 20.20
N ASP A 128 -11.19 5.36 20.07
CA ASP A 128 -10.41 6.55 20.44
C ASP A 128 -10.68 7.71 19.49
N ALA A 129 -10.90 7.44 18.19
CA ALA A 129 -11.31 8.44 17.22
C ALA A 129 -12.71 9.01 17.50
N LEU A 130 -13.69 8.17 17.88
CA LEU A 130 -15.02 8.64 18.27
C LEU A 130 -14.93 9.61 19.44
N ARG A 131 -14.23 9.23 20.53
CA ARG A 131 -14.00 10.11 21.68
C ARG A 131 -13.29 11.41 21.28
N TYR A 132 -12.36 11.33 20.34
CA TYR A 132 -11.68 12.51 19.83
C TYR A 132 -12.66 13.47 19.14
N PHE A 133 -13.50 13.00 18.23
CA PHE A 133 -14.47 13.86 17.55
C PHE A 133 -15.53 14.39 18.51
N GLU A 134 -15.94 13.61 19.51
CA GLU A 134 -16.78 14.06 20.62
C GLU A 134 -16.14 15.22 21.38
N SER A 135 -14.85 15.12 21.71
CA SER A 135 -14.10 16.22 22.34
C SER A 135 -14.01 17.50 21.49
N LYS A 136 -14.32 17.41 20.20
CA LYS A 136 -14.40 18.53 19.27
C LYS A 136 -15.84 19.02 19.02
N GLY A 137 -16.79 18.53 19.79
CA GLY A 137 -18.21 18.94 19.72
C GLY A 137 -19.05 18.15 18.72
N VAL A 138 -18.54 17.05 18.16
CA VAL A 138 -19.33 16.17 17.29
C VAL A 138 -20.00 15.09 18.15
N ASP A 139 -21.32 15.12 18.24
CA ASP A 139 -22.08 14.04 18.90
C ASP A 139 -21.79 12.67 18.26
N VAL A 140 -21.73 11.61 19.08
CA VAL A 140 -21.49 10.21 18.66
C VAL A 140 -22.40 9.82 17.49
N LYS A 141 -23.68 10.20 17.54
CA LYS A 141 -24.67 9.89 16.51
C LYS A 141 -24.31 10.50 15.16
N TRP A 142 -23.69 11.68 15.18
CA TRP A 142 -23.28 12.41 13.98
C TRP A 142 -21.86 12.07 13.53
N ALA A 143 -21.03 11.47 14.39
CA ALA A 143 -19.66 11.08 14.07
C ALA A 143 -19.58 10.11 12.87
N TYR A 144 -20.55 9.20 12.74
CA TYR A 144 -20.64 8.28 11.59
C TYR A 144 -21.05 8.95 10.26
N GLY A 145 -21.43 10.23 10.31
CA GLY A 145 -21.72 11.08 9.15
C GLY A 145 -20.55 11.96 8.72
N LEU A 146 -19.40 11.88 9.41
CA LEU A 146 -18.24 12.69 9.08
C LEU A 146 -17.56 12.22 7.80
N THR A 147 -17.10 13.18 7.00
CA THR A 147 -16.27 12.92 5.83
C THR A 147 -14.98 13.75 5.90
N ASP A 148 -13.95 13.33 5.18
CA ASP A 148 -12.82 14.21 4.91
C ASP A 148 -13.21 15.34 3.93
N MET A 149 -12.23 16.17 3.58
CA MET A 149 -12.45 17.29 2.66
C MET A 149 -12.82 16.83 1.24
N GLN A 150 -12.42 15.61 0.86
CA GLN A 150 -12.74 14.96 -0.42
C GLN A 150 -14.10 14.24 -0.40
N GLY A 151 -14.83 14.27 0.71
CA GLY A 151 -16.12 13.60 0.85
C GLY A 151 -16.04 12.10 1.15
N ARG A 152 -14.84 11.56 1.45
CA ARG A 152 -14.68 10.16 1.86
C ARG A 152 -15.12 10.01 3.31
N ALA A 153 -16.01 9.06 3.58
CA ALA A 153 -16.50 8.80 4.93
C ALA A 153 -15.35 8.41 5.87
N LEU A 154 -15.33 8.96 7.09
CA LEU A 154 -14.30 8.63 8.09
C LEU A 154 -14.60 7.31 8.81
N PHE A 155 -15.89 6.98 8.96
CA PHE A 155 -16.34 5.74 9.57
C PHE A 155 -17.19 4.93 8.60
N ASP A 156 -17.04 3.61 8.67
CA ASP A 156 -17.93 2.66 8.05
C ASP A 156 -19.24 2.61 8.85
N LYS A 157 -20.37 2.94 8.21
CA LYS A 157 -21.68 2.99 8.88
C LYS A 157 -22.18 1.64 9.36
N GLY A 158 -21.78 0.54 8.72
CA GLY A 158 -22.24 -0.80 9.08
C GLY A 158 -21.44 -1.39 10.23
N ARG A 159 -20.11 -1.23 10.19
CA ARG A 159 -19.18 -1.82 11.17
C ARG A 159 -18.84 -0.88 12.32
N GLY A 160 -19.08 0.42 12.16
CA GLY A 160 -18.68 1.45 13.12
C GLY A 160 -17.16 1.60 13.27
N LEU A 161 -16.39 1.15 12.27
CA LEU A 161 -14.93 1.20 12.26
C LEU A 161 -14.43 2.32 11.37
N LEU A 162 -13.22 2.83 11.65
CA LEU A 162 -12.56 3.77 10.76
C LEU A 162 -12.35 3.16 9.37
N THR A 163 -12.64 3.97 8.36
CA THR A 163 -12.21 3.72 6.99
C THR A 163 -10.73 4.08 6.84
N GLU A 164 -10.14 3.82 5.68
CA GLU A 164 -8.77 4.28 5.39
C GLU A 164 -8.63 5.81 5.50
N ALA A 165 -9.60 6.57 4.99
CA ALA A 165 -9.62 8.02 5.12
C ALA A 165 -9.75 8.47 6.59
N GLY A 166 -10.56 7.76 7.37
CA GLY A 166 -10.69 7.98 8.82
C GLY A 166 -9.40 7.72 9.58
N GLU A 167 -8.70 6.63 9.27
CA GLU A 167 -7.41 6.31 9.88
C GLU A 167 -6.34 7.36 9.59
N GLU A 168 -6.27 7.83 8.35
CA GLU A 168 -5.34 8.87 7.92
C GLU A 168 -5.63 10.20 8.61
N LEU A 169 -6.89 10.64 8.59
CA LEU A 169 -7.30 11.90 9.20
C LEU A 169 -7.10 11.85 10.71
N TYR A 170 -7.59 10.81 11.38
CA TYR A 170 -7.42 10.68 12.83
C TYR A 170 -5.96 10.54 13.23
N GLY A 171 -5.15 9.78 12.49
CA GLY A 171 -3.72 9.64 12.76
C GLY A 171 -2.97 10.97 12.71
N ARG A 172 -3.33 11.86 11.79
CA ARG A 172 -2.81 13.23 11.75
C ARG A 172 -3.35 14.08 12.89
N ALA A 173 -4.65 13.97 13.18
CA ALA A 173 -5.33 14.75 14.20
C ALA A 173 -4.80 14.45 15.62
N SER A 174 -4.50 13.18 15.92
CA SER A 174 -3.93 12.74 17.20
C SER A 174 -2.47 13.19 17.39
N GLN A 175 -1.76 13.45 16.30
CA GLN A 175 -0.44 14.09 16.29
C GLN A 175 -0.52 15.63 16.31
N ASN A 176 -1.72 16.20 16.52
CA ASN A 176 -1.98 17.65 16.53
C ASN A 176 -1.59 18.38 15.22
N LEU A 177 -1.53 17.64 14.11
CA LEU A 177 -1.32 18.19 12.78
C LEU A 177 -2.63 18.82 12.27
N PRO A 178 -2.58 19.92 11.51
CA PRO A 178 -3.78 20.54 10.96
C PRO A 178 -4.60 19.52 10.14
N THR A 179 -5.84 19.32 10.56
CA THR A 179 -6.79 18.40 9.93
C THR A 179 -8.18 19.02 9.95
N PHE A 180 -8.90 18.81 8.85
CA PHE A 180 -10.24 19.34 8.64
C PHE A 180 -11.15 18.23 8.14
N TRP A 181 -12.40 18.25 8.57
CA TRP A 181 -13.43 17.30 8.19
C TRP A 181 -14.74 18.04 7.99
N LYS A 182 -15.67 17.40 7.28
CA LYS A 182 -17.01 17.93 7.03
C LYS A 182 -18.03 17.15 7.83
N THR A 183 -18.98 17.87 8.44
CA THR A 183 -20.18 17.25 9.02
C THR A 183 -21.15 16.82 7.92
N ARG A 184 -22.20 16.10 8.30
CA ARG A 184 -23.29 15.74 7.37
C ARG A 184 -23.98 16.97 6.77
N ALA A 185 -23.99 18.10 7.49
CA ALA A 185 -24.55 19.36 7.01
C ALA A 185 -23.60 20.11 6.06
N GLY A 186 -22.38 19.61 5.84
CA GLY A 186 -21.35 20.24 5.02
C GLY A 186 -20.50 21.27 5.77
N GLU A 187 -20.73 21.46 7.07
CA GLU A 187 -19.94 22.37 7.90
C GLU A 187 -18.50 21.87 8.01
N VAL A 188 -17.53 22.76 7.81
CA VAL A 188 -16.11 22.43 7.94
C VAL A 188 -15.69 22.62 9.39
N MET A 189 -15.25 21.53 10.00
CA MET A 189 -14.67 21.50 11.33
C MET A 189 -13.20 21.11 11.24
N GLY A 190 -12.45 21.35 12.31
CA GLY A 190 -11.05 20.96 12.37
C GLY A 190 -10.49 21.03 13.78
N ASN A 191 -9.28 20.51 13.93
CA ASN A 191 -8.54 20.65 15.20
C ASN A 191 -7.84 22.01 15.33
N ARG A 192 -7.89 22.83 14.27
CA ARG A 192 -7.47 24.23 14.22
C ARG A 192 -8.55 25.04 13.49
N ARG A 193 -8.47 26.37 13.57
CA ARG A 193 -9.34 27.25 12.80
C ARG A 193 -9.18 26.95 11.29
N PRO A 194 -10.26 26.66 10.55
CA PRO A 194 -10.20 26.46 9.11
C PRO A 194 -9.66 27.71 8.38
N PRO A 195 -8.92 27.52 7.27
CA PRO A 195 -8.50 28.63 6.40
C PRO A 195 -9.70 29.30 5.72
#